data_AF-A0A2M8FJM8-F1
#
_entry.id   AF-A0A2M8FJM8-F1
#
_cell.length_a   1.000
_cell.length_b   1.000
_cell.length_c   1.000
_cell.angle_alpha   90.00
_cell.angle_beta   90.00
_cell.angle_gamma   90.00
#
_symmetry.space_group_name_H-M   'P 1'
#
loop_
_entity.id
_entity.type
_entity.pdbx_description
1 polymer ?
#
loop_
_entity_poly.entity_id
_entity_poly.type
_entity_poly.pdbx_seq_one_letter_code
_entity_poly.pdbx_strand_id
1 'polypeptide(L)'
;MKAFSQSFVLKLFLLLILFQTVSSAHNEWVHQWMVKQAWELLKQQYPAIDDTKMANKIGDLGGTYYREANDFWTYSTVTGGAWAEDIADPVYLVQNTNALTVSMTHFWDSDRGDLVQANIDVLKAPNAYNKAINYWAGNFNLIERYTSYINRSETFNSVISGATYTVPTNYGIVFSYDGLINLYKTRKIKILGYFSSNYGHYFPDLTPEGGYSKLSTPYTVYISEERVDRLVWNILGRMAHLLGDMSVPVHTHETAHPCYMESPGNLYNNGDTYEKWMSSPSGVIDCYTQMPSSFKAQYWTYLHPNVQQGLINVVGTSDPLRYLFYSMNQITSFFPSINVEGTKFRAGNANFFAGDNDNQVIYSDDDYITITDATQYFGTSPQYVDLYQIANATFTYAIRATAGLLYLFASEAGLLRTLTIKNSFKRGFIKYNGTQYRVIGPNGIGFLNPSGNNANIEAIYQDVLDETNGKTYSREFE
;
A
#
# COMPACT_ATOMS: atom_id res chain seq x y z
N MET A 1 -50.45 -1.42 -10.91
CA MET A 1 -49.24 -2.02 -10.29
C MET A 1 -49.12 -3.44 -10.80
N LYS A 2 -48.07 -3.79 -11.55
CA LYS A 2 -47.83 -5.17 -12.01
C LYS A 2 -47.29 -5.97 -10.83
N ALA A 3 -47.94 -7.08 -10.49
CA ALA A 3 -47.46 -7.99 -9.46
C ALA A 3 -46.11 -8.58 -9.91
N PHE A 4 -45.05 -8.31 -9.15
CA PHE A 4 -43.77 -8.98 -9.36
C PHE A 4 -43.96 -10.48 -9.11
N SER A 5 -43.38 -11.33 -9.97
CA SER A 5 -43.48 -12.78 -9.78
C SER A 5 -42.83 -13.17 -8.45
N GLN A 6 -43.41 -14.16 -7.75
CA GLN A 6 -42.84 -14.69 -6.50
C GLN A 6 -41.38 -15.13 -6.66
N SER A 7 -40.99 -15.58 -7.86
CA SER A 7 -39.60 -15.92 -8.21
C SER A 7 -38.66 -14.71 -8.17
N PHE A 8 -39.09 -13.53 -8.61
CA PHE A 8 -38.28 -12.31 -8.55
C PHE A 8 -38.10 -11.82 -7.12
N VAL A 9 -39.17 -11.84 -6.31
CA VAL A 9 -39.10 -11.46 -4.89
C VAL A 9 -38.20 -12.41 -4.12
N LEU A 10 -38.31 -13.73 -4.35
CA LEU A 10 -37.46 -14.73 -3.70
C LEU A 10 -35.98 -14.58 -4.10
N LYS A 11 -35.68 -14.32 -5.37
CA LYS A 11 -34.30 -14.06 -5.83
C LYS A 11 -33.73 -12.78 -5.23
N LEU A 12 -34.52 -11.71 -5.15
CA LEU A 12 -34.10 -10.46 -4.51
C LEU A 12 -33.89 -10.65 -2.99
N PHE A 13 -34.75 -11.43 -2.34
CA PHE A 13 -34.63 -11.74 -0.92
C PHE A 13 -33.43 -12.64 -0.63
N LEU A 14 -33.16 -13.65 -1.47
CA LEU A 14 -31.94 -14.44 -1.41
C LEU A 14 -30.70 -13.58 -1.67
N LEU A 15 -30.74 -12.66 -2.63
CA LEU A 15 -29.67 -11.68 -2.86
C LEU A 15 -29.42 -10.86 -1.58
N LEU A 16 -30.48 -10.31 -0.98
CA LEU A 16 -30.40 -9.50 0.24
C LEU A 16 -29.89 -10.29 1.46
N ILE A 17 -30.25 -11.57 1.60
CA ILE A 17 -29.73 -12.44 2.66
C ILE A 17 -28.25 -12.77 2.43
N LEU A 18 -27.84 -13.01 1.17
CA LEU A 18 -26.43 -13.22 0.81
C LEU A 18 -25.56 -11.99 1.08
N PHE A 19 -26.14 -10.78 1.12
CA PHE A 19 -25.43 -9.55 1.47
C PHE A 19 -25.34 -9.27 2.98
N GLN A 20 -25.95 -10.08 3.86
CA GLN A 20 -25.93 -9.86 5.32
C GLN A 20 -24.96 -10.77 6.08
N THR A 21 -24.31 -11.72 5.43
CA THR A 21 -23.29 -12.54 6.10
C THR A 21 -22.01 -11.73 6.26
N VAL A 22 -21.64 -11.51 7.52
CA VAL A 22 -20.40 -10.82 7.91
C VAL A 22 -19.24 -11.74 7.55
N SER A 23 -18.77 -11.67 6.31
CA SER A 23 -17.42 -12.17 6.02
C SER A 23 -16.47 -11.37 6.92
N SER A 24 -15.47 -12.01 7.53
CA SER A 24 -14.49 -11.32 8.38
C SER A 24 -13.26 -11.03 7.56
N ALA A 25 -12.68 -9.85 7.78
CA ALA A 25 -11.33 -9.48 7.38
C ALA A 25 -10.34 -10.60 7.72
N HIS A 26 -9.40 -10.89 6.81
CA HIS A 26 -8.54 -12.06 6.88
C HIS A 26 -7.25 -11.73 7.65
N ASN A 27 -6.99 -12.44 8.74
CA ASN A 27 -5.64 -12.67 9.29
C ASN A 27 -4.68 -11.47 9.27
N GLU A 28 -5.14 -10.33 9.75
CA GLU A 28 -4.54 -9.02 9.49
C GLU A 28 -3.08 -8.92 10.01
N TRP A 29 -2.73 -9.78 10.98
CA TRP A 29 -1.40 -9.92 11.53
C TRP A 29 -0.33 -10.32 10.50
N VAL A 30 -0.69 -10.95 9.38
CA VAL A 30 0.27 -11.27 8.29
C VAL A 30 0.79 -10.00 7.62
N HIS A 31 -0.10 -9.04 7.31
CA HIS A 31 0.29 -7.74 6.74
C HIS A 31 1.06 -6.89 7.76
N GLN A 32 0.64 -6.90 9.03
CA GLN A 32 1.40 -6.25 10.10
C GLN A 32 2.81 -6.83 10.24
N TRP A 33 2.94 -8.16 10.14
CA TRP A 33 4.24 -8.83 10.17
C TRP A 33 5.11 -8.40 9.00
N MET A 34 4.58 -8.42 7.79
CA MET A 34 5.27 -7.95 6.59
C MET A 34 5.78 -6.51 6.76
N VAL A 35 4.94 -5.59 7.28
CA VAL A 35 5.35 -4.21 7.58
C VAL A 35 6.50 -4.16 8.59
N LYS A 36 6.45 -4.95 9.68
CA LYS A 36 7.55 -5.01 10.65
C LYS A 36 8.84 -5.53 10.03
N GLN A 37 8.78 -6.59 9.21
CA GLN A 37 9.98 -7.10 8.53
C GLN A 37 10.53 -6.13 7.50
N ALA A 38 9.65 -5.41 6.80
CA ALA A 38 10.03 -4.36 5.86
C ALA A 38 10.74 -3.19 6.56
N TRP A 39 10.25 -2.79 7.74
CA TRP A 39 10.92 -1.80 8.57
C TRP A 39 12.31 -2.25 9.03
N GLU A 40 12.44 -3.50 9.52
CA GLU A 40 13.74 -4.02 9.94
C GLU A 40 14.74 -4.08 8.76
N LEU A 41 14.27 -4.44 7.55
CA LEU A 41 15.09 -4.40 6.35
C LEU A 41 15.52 -2.96 5.99
N LEU A 42 14.59 -1.99 6.05
CA LEU A 42 14.90 -0.58 5.82
C LEU A 42 15.94 -0.07 6.82
N LYS A 43 15.77 -0.37 8.11
CA LYS A 43 16.69 0.01 9.18
C LYS A 43 18.06 -0.64 9.02
N GLN A 44 18.12 -1.91 8.60
CA GLN A 44 19.39 -2.58 8.30
C GLN A 44 20.19 -1.82 7.22
N GLN A 45 19.51 -1.32 6.18
CA GLN A 45 20.15 -0.59 5.09
C GLN A 45 20.40 0.89 5.39
N TYR A 46 19.52 1.52 6.16
CA TYR A 46 19.55 2.94 6.49
C TYR A 46 19.44 3.16 8.01
N PRO A 47 20.45 2.78 8.82
CA PRO A 47 20.32 2.78 10.29
C PRO A 47 19.90 4.12 10.90
N ALA A 48 20.26 5.24 10.26
CA ALA A 48 19.87 6.57 10.71
C ALA A 48 18.35 6.83 10.67
N ILE A 49 17.56 5.99 9.99
CA ILE A 49 16.10 6.07 10.01
C ILE A 49 15.52 5.80 11.41
N ASP A 50 16.25 5.08 12.27
CA ASP A 50 15.84 4.74 13.63
C ASP A 50 15.75 5.99 14.54
N ASP A 51 16.52 7.04 14.21
CA ASP A 51 16.48 8.34 14.88
C ASP A 51 15.31 9.23 14.43
N THR A 52 14.46 8.76 13.53
CA THR A 52 13.41 9.58 12.91
C THR A 52 12.03 9.35 13.53
N LYS A 53 11.09 10.23 13.19
CA LYS A 53 9.70 10.08 13.60
C LYS A 53 9.07 8.76 13.15
N MET A 54 9.53 8.20 12.02
CA MET A 54 8.98 6.97 11.44
C MET A 54 9.18 5.76 12.37
N ALA A 55 10.31 5.68 13.07
CA ALA A 55 10.61 4.56 13.97
C ALA A 55 9.53 4.37 15.05
N ASN A 56 9.02 5.48 15.58
CA ASN A 56 7.95 5.50 16.60
C ASN A 56 6.54 5.29 16.02
N LYS A 57 6.42 5.13 14.69
CA LYS A 57 5.15 5.09 13.96
C LYS A 57 4.97 3.82 13.15
N ILE A 58 5.91 2.87 13.21
CA ILE A 58 5.72 1.54 12.61
C ILE A 58 4.62 0.78 13.36
N GLY A 59 4.67 0.75 14.70
CA GLY A 59 3.72 0.03 15.54
C GLY A 59 4.08 -1.44 15.77
N ASP A 60 3.21 -2.14 16.51
CA ASP A 60 3.39 -3.53 16.89
C ASP A 60 2.39 -4.48 16.19
N LEU A 61 2.57 -5.78 16.41
CA LEU A 61 1.60 -6.80 16.05
C LEU A 61 0.51 -6.86 17.12
N GLY A 62 -0.73 -7.14 16.73
CA GLY A 62 -1.77 -7.53 17.68
C GLY A 62 -2.10 -6.42 18.68
N GLY A 63 -2.90 -5.46 18.26
CA GLY A 63 -3.66 -4.59 19.16
C GLY A 63 -5.05 -5.18 19.40
N THR A 64 -5.69 -4.82 20.50
CA THR A 64 -7.15 -4.99 20.69
C THR A 64 -7.90 -4.05 19.75
N TYR A 65 -7.73 -4.28 18.46
CA TYR A 65 -8.29 -3.47 17.38
C TYR A 65 -9.80 -3.70 17.17
N TYR A 66 -10.35 -4.68 17.91
CA TYR A 66 -11.73 -5.13 17.82
C TYR A 66 -12.80 -4.19 18.41
N ARG A 67 -12.45 -3.19 19.24
CA ARG A 67 -13.48 -2.43 20.01
C ARG A 67 -13.72 -0.98 19.57
N GLU A 68 -12.89 -0.42 18.70
CA GLU A 68 -13.00 0.99 18.28
C GLU A 68 -13.14 1.18 16.75
N ALA A 69 -13.50 0.12 16.02
CA ALA A 69 -13.61 0.07 14.56
C ALA A 69 -14.66 1.00 13.91
N ASN A 70 -15.23 1.95 14.66
CA ASN A 70 -16.18 2.93 14.13
C ASN A 70 -15.50 4.14 13.46
N ASP A 71 -14.21 4.37 13.73
CA ASP A 71 -13.42 5.42 13.08
C ASP A 71 -12.29 4.81 12.23
N PHE A 72 -12.27 5.19 10.94
CA PHE A 72 -11.29 4.75 9.94
C PHE A 72 -9.84 5.08 10.34
N TRP A 73 -9.66 6.12 11.18
CA TRP A 73 -8.37 6.74 11.49
C TRP A 73 -7.92 6.55 12.94
N THR A 74 -8.49 5.56 13.63
CA THR A 74 -8.20 5.28 15.05
C THR A 74 -6.70 5.05 15.29
N TYR A 75 -6.00 4.43 14.34
CA TYR A 75 -4.60 4.06 14.51
C TYR A 75 -3.65 5.13 13.97
N SER A 76 -2.56 5.34 14.70
CA SER A 76 -1.48 6.28 14.34
C SER A 76 -0.18 5.60 13.89
N THR A 77 -0.27 4.31 13.52
CA THR A 77 0.89 3.50 13.12
C THR A 77 0.67 2.85 11.76
N VAL A 78 1.78 2.49 11.10
CA VAL A 78 1.77 1.78 9.81
C VAL A 78 1.18 0.38 9.95
N THR A 79 1.53 -0.39 11.00
CA THR A 79 0.90 -1.70 11.26
C THR A 79 -0.59 -1.56 11.59
N GLY A 80 -1.01 -0.47 12.24
CA GLY A 80 -2.41 -0.21 12.53
C GLY A 80 -3.20 0.16 11.27
N GLY A 81 -2.61 0.94 10.38
CA GLY A 81 -3.16 1.23 9.05
C GLY A 81 -3.31 -0.04 8.21
N ALA A 82 -2.29 -0.91 8.21
CA ALA A 82 -2.35 -2.17 7.48
C ALA A 82 -3.52 -3.03 7.97
N TRP A 83 -3.66 -3.19 9.28
CA TRP A 83 -4.80 -3.90 9.89
C TRP A 83 -6.16 -3.28 9.52
N ALA A 84 -6.24 -1.95 9.48
CA ALA A 84 -7.51 -1.26 9.27
C ALA A 84 -8.02 -1.31 7.83
N GLU A 85 -7.18 -1.72 6.88
CA GLU A 85 -7.53 -1.81 5.46
C GLU A 85 -8.57 -2.89 5.17
N ASP A 86 -8.41 -4.09 5.75
CA ASP A 86 -9.41 -5.16 5.58
C ASP A 86 -10.72 -4.91 6.34
N ILE A 87 -10.70 -4.00 7.32
CA ILE A 87 -11.83 -3.74 8.21
C ILE A 87 -12.73 -2.64 7.64
N ALA A 88 -12.14 -1.66 6.95
CA ALA A 88 -12.85 -0.50 6.48
C ALA A 88 -12.17 0.13 5.26
N ASP A 89 -12.96 0.51 4.27
CA ASP A 89 -12.51 1.17 3.05
C ASP A 89 -12.87 2.67 3.09
N PRO A 90 -11.96 3.55 3.54
CA PRO A 90 -12.20 4.99 3.60
C PRO A 90 -12.17 5.66 2.22
N VAL A 91 -11.71 5.00 1.16
CA VAL A 91 -11.67 5.55 -0.20
C VAL A 91 -13.05 5.48 -0.83
N TYR A 92 -13.71 4.33 -0.67
CA TYR A 92 -15.03 4.06 -1.23
C TYR A 92 -16.16 4.07 -0.20
N LEU A 93 -15.84 4.50 1.03
CA LEU A 93 -16.76 4.74 2.14
C LEU A 93 -17.53 3.50 2.59
N VAL A 94 -16.91 2.33 2.46
CA VAL A 94 -17.49 1.05 2.87
C VAL A 94 -17.03 0.72 4.28
N GLN A 95 -17.98 0.46 5.19
CA GLN A 95 -17.70 0.03 6.57
C GLN A 95 -18.48 -1.23 6.94
N ASN A 96 -17.77 -2.24 7.45
CA ASN A 96 -18.15 -3.26 8.45
C ASN A 96 -19.58 -3.88 8.44
N THR A 97 -20.37 -3.72 7.38
CA THR A 97 -21.69 -4.36 7.24
C THR A 97 -21.65 -5.50 6.23
N ASN A 98 -20.60 -5.59 5.41
CA ASN A 98 -20.37 -6.71 4.50
C ASN A 98 -18.88 -6.78 4.07
N ALA A 99 -18.04 -7.66 4.62
CA ALA A 99 -16.61 -7.65 4.24
C ALA A 99 -16.31 -8.08 2.80
N LEU A 100 -17.30 -8.61 2.05
CA LEU A 100 -17.19 -8.70 0.59
C LEU A 100 -16.93 -7.32 -0.02
N THR A 101 -17.58 -6.28 0.50
CA THR A 101 -17.49 -4.93 -0.07
C THR A 101 -16.17 -4.23 0.22
N VAL A 102 -15.49 -4.55 1.33
CA VAL A 102 -14.16 -3.99 1.65
C VAL A 102 -13.07 -4.69 0.84
N SER A 103 -13.05 -6.03 0.88
CA SER A 103 -12.04 -6.84 0.17
C SER A 103 -12.11 -6.73 -1.35
N MET A 104 -13.25 -6.39 -1.94
CA MET A 104 -13.40 -6.24 -3.40
C MET A 104 -12.42 -5.25 -4.03
N THR A 105 -11.89 -4.29 -3.27
CA THR A 105 -10.95 -3.29 -3.79
C THR A 105 -9.48 -3.69 -3.59
N HIS A 106 -9.23 -4.93 -3.16
CA HIS A 106 -7.91 -5.49 -2.87
C HIS A 106 -7.34 -6.32 -4.03
N PHE A 107 -8.09 -6.42 -5.13
CA PHE A 107 -7.72 -7.18 -6.32
C PHE A 107 -7.22 -6.25 -7.41
N TRP A 108 -6.28 -6.73 -8.22
CA TRP A 108 -5.85 -6.07 -9.44
C TRP A 108 -5.20 -7.09 -10.35
N ASP A 109 -5.73 -7.24 -11.56
CA ASP A 109 -5.01 -7.90 -12.65
C ASP A 109 -4.27 -6.84 -13.48
N SER A 110 -2.96 -6.76 -13.29
CA SER A 110 -2.14 -5.74 -13.95
C SER A 110 -2.01 -5.96 -15.47
N ASP A 111 -2.24 -7.18 -15.95
CA ASP A 111 -2.22 -7.52 -17.38
C ASP A 111 -3.40 -6.91 -18.15
N ARG A 112 -4.47 -6.57 -17.41
CA ARG A 112 -5.65 -5.88 -17.93
C ARG A 112 -5.53 -4.35 -17.83
N GLY A 113 -4.48 -3.85 -17.20
CA GLY A 113 -4.13 -2.43 -17.20
C GLY A 113 -4.54 -1.67 -15.95
N ASP A 114 -3.85 -0.55 -15.71
CA ASP A 114 -3.88 0.19 -14.45
C ASP A 114 -5.26 0.73 -14.08
N LEU A 115 -6.09 1.11 -15.05
CA LEU A 115 -7.40 1.73 -14.83
C LEU A 115 -8.57 0.74 -14.95
N VAL A 116 -8.27 -0.54 -15.23
CA VAL A 116 -9.32 -1.55 -15.38
C VAL A 116 -9.81 -1.98 -14.01
N GLN A 117 -11.13 -1.93 -13.84
CA GLN A 117 -11.79 -2.41 -12.64
C GLN A 117 -11.53 -3.91 -12.44
N ALA A 118 -11.30 -4.29 -11.19
CA ALA A 118 -11.21 -5.68 -10.80
C ALA A 118 -12.53 -6.39 -11.09
N ASN A 119 -12.45 -7.57 -11.70
CA ASN A 119 -13.60 -8.39 -12.08
C ASN A 119 -13.69 -9.63 -11.18
N ILE A 120 -14.40 -9.48 -10.08
CA ILE A 120 -14.48 -10.49 -9.01
C ILE A 120 -15.80 -11.25 -9.20
N ASP A 121 -15.71 -12.37 -9.92
CA ASP A 121 -16.85 -13.16 -10.40
C ASP A 121 -17.87 -12.30 -11.20
N VAL A 122 -18.97 -11.85 -10.57
CA VAL A 122 -20.02 -11.03 -11.21
C VAL A 122 -19.99 -9.55 -10.81
N LEU A 123 -19.04 -9.17 -9.96
CA LEU A 123 -18.92 -7.83 -9.40
C LEU A 123 -17.72 -7.11 -10.00
N LYS A 124 -17.89 -5.80 -10.22
CA LYS A 124 -16.81 -4.91 -10.64
C LYS A 124 -16.50 -3.93 -9.52
N ALA A 125 -15.22 -3.75 -9.23
CA ALA A 125 -14.77 -2.81 -8.22
C ALA A 125 -13.53 -2.04 -8.72
N PRO A 126 -13.27 -0.84 -8.21
CA PRO A 126 -11.97 -0.20 -8.37
C PRO A 126 -10.85 -1.14 -7.92
N ASN A 127 -9.73 -1.15 -8.64
CA ASN A 127 -8.63 -2.06 -8.32
C ASN A 127 -7.72 -1.52 -7.20
N ALA A 128 -6.93 -2.42 -6.61
CA ALA A 128 -6.03 -2.12 -5.50
C ALA A 128 -4.99 -1.03 -5.83
N TYR A 129 -4.47 -1.03 -7.06
CA TYR A 129 -3.49 -0.03 -7.49
C TYR A 129 -4.07 1.38 -7.55
N ASN A 130 -5.26 1.56 -8.13
CA ASN A 130 -5.95 2.85 -8.15
C ASN A 130 -6.30 3.34 -6.74
N LYS A 131 -6.67 2.41 -5.84
CA LYS A 131 -6.90 2.73 -4.43
C LYS A 131 -5.62 3.24 -3.75
N ALA A 132 -4.47 2.58 -3.98
CA ALA A 132 -3.18 3.03 -3.49
C ALA A 132 -2.74 4.40 -4.08
N ILE A 133 -3.00 4.66 -5.36
CA ILE A 133 -2.77 5.98 -5.97
C ILE A 133 -3.62 7.04 -5.29
N ASN A 134 -4.89 6.75 -5.01
CA ASN A 134 -5.76 7.67 -4.31
C ASN A 134 -5.17 8.02 -2.94
N TYR A 135 -4.76 7.02 -2.15
CA TYR A 135 -4.06 7.24 -0.89
C TYR A 135 -2.79 8.08 -1.01
N TRP A 136 -1.99 7.90 -2.07
CA TRP A 136 -0.79 8.70 -2.25
C TRP A 136 -1.10 10.15 -2.66
N ALA A 137 -2.05 10.33 -3.59
CA ALA A 137 -2.39 11.63 -4.17
C ALA A 137 -3.33 12.46 -3.29
N GLY A 138 -4.14 11.83 -2.43
CA GLY A 138 -5.07 12.49 -1.50
C GLY A 138 -6.29 13.19 -2.11
N ASN A 139 -6.43 13.15 -3.44
CA ASN A 139 -7.46 13.88 -4.21
C ASN A 139 -8.83 13.19 -4.20
N PHE A 140 -9.23 12.62 -3.06
CA PHE A 140 -10.50 11.93 -2.87
C PHE A 140 -11.13 12.32 -1.53
N ASN A 141 -12.43 12.03 -1.39
CA ASN A 141 -13.20 12.43 -0.21
C ASN A 141 -13.00 11.41 0.90
N LEU A 142 -12.32 11.81 1.97
CA LEU A 142 -12.21 11.06 3.21
C LEU A 142 -13.23 11.49 4.23
N ILE A 143 -13.66 10.53 5.06
CA ILE A 143 -14.55 10.77 6.19
C ILE A 143 -13.78 10.53 7.48
N GLU A 144 -13.82 11.48 8.41
CA GLU A 144 -13.47 11.25 9.82
C GLU A 144 -14.75 11.36 10.66
N ARG A 145 -15.07 10.29 11.40
CA ARG A 145 -16.30 10.20 12.19
C ARG A 145 -16.01 10.41 13.67
N TYR A 146 -16.91 11.12 14.35
CA TYR A 146 -16.83 11.28 15.80
C TYR A 146 -17.83 10.36 16.48
N THR A 147 -17.33 9.46 17.32
CA THR A 147 -18.13 8.43 18.01
C THR A 147 -18.93 8.97 19.21
N SER A 148 -18.64 10.19 19.67
CA SER A 148 -19.34 10.79 20.81
C SER A 148 -20.45 11.74 20.38
N TYR A 149 -21.69 11.47 20.83
CA TYR A 149 -22.90 12.32 20.72
C TYR A 149 -22.82 13.69 21.42
N ILE A 150 -21.62 14.09 21.85
CA ILE A 150 -21.40 15.39 22.47
C ILE A 150 -21.32 16.38 21.32
N ASN A 151 -22.12 17.45 21.38
CA ASN A 151 -21.98 18.58 20.47
C ASN A 151 -20.53 19.09 20.53
N ARG A 152 -19.71 18.64 19.58
CA ARG A 152 -18.33 19.09 19.43
C ARG A 152 -18.30 20.13 18.33
N SER A 153 -17.56 21.17 18.61
CA SER A 153 -17.20 22.17 17.63
C SER A 153 -15.70 22.09 17.46
N GLU A 154 -15.23 21.65 16.30
CA GLU A 154 -13.80 21.71 15.99
C GLU A 154 -13.47 23.07 15.41
N THR A 155 -12.39 23.62 15.92
CA THR A 155 -11.89 24.93 15.55
C THR A 155 -10.65 24.76 14.68
N PHE A 156 -10.70 25.29 13.47
CA PHE A 156 -9.64 25.19 12.47
C PHE A 156 -9.11 26.56 12.11
N ASN A 157 -7.81 26.67 11.86
CA ASN A 157 -7.20 27.90 11.36
C ASN A 157 -7.04 27.81 9.85
N SER A 158 -7.67 28.73 9.11
CA SER A 158 -7.56 28.80 7.66
C SER A 158 -6.18 29.27 7.22
N VAL A 159 -5.67 28.61 6.19
CA VAL A 159 -4.40 28.96 5.56
C VAL A 159 -4.49 30.29 4.80
N ILE A 160 -5.64 30.60 4.19
CA ILE A 160 -5.79 31.72 3.26
C ILE A 160 -6.14 33.01 4.00
N SER A 161 -7.09 32.95 4.93
CA SER A 161 -7.64 34.14 5.59
C SER A 161 -7.03 34.40 6.97
N GLY A 162 -6.31 33.44 7.54
CA GLY A 162 -5.90 33.46 8.95
C GLY A 162 -7.08 33.39 9.93
N ALA A 163 -8.31 33.31 9.43
CA ALA A 163 -9.50 33.26 10.25
C ALA A 163 -9.66 31.87 10.89
N THR A 164 -10.29 31.88 12.06
CA THR A 164 -10.65 30.69 12.81
C THR A 164 -12.06 30.25 12.43
N TYR A 165 -12.21 29.01 11.97
CA TYR A 165 -13.47 28.42 11.54
C TYR A 165 -13.91 27.38 12.55
N THR A 166 -15.10 27.55 13.09
CA THR A 166 -15.72 26.58 13.98
C THR A 166 -16.70 25.75 13.17
N VAL A 167 -16.37 24.48 12.94
CA VAL A 167 -17.27 23.54 12.26
C VAL A 167 -18.10 22.83 13.33
N PRO A 168 -19.43 22.86 13.25
CA PRO A 168 -20.27 22.00 14.08
C PRO A 168 -20.04 20.55 13.64
N THR A 169 -19.26 19.79 14.39
CA THR A 169 -18.85 18.43 14.05
C THR A 169 -19.61 17.40 14.87
N ASN A 170 -20.94 17.49 14.86
CA ASN A 170 -21.76 16.58 15.67
C ASN A 170 -21.58 15.10 15.25
N TYR A 171 -21.07 14.82 14.04
CA TYR A 171 -20.92 13.44 13.53
C TYR A 171 -19.65 13.17 12.71
N GLY A 172 -19.04 14.18 12.10
CA GLY A 172 -17.82 13.99 11.32
C GLY A 172 -17.53 15.11 10.34
N ILE A 173 -16.35 15.07 9.73
CA ILE A 173 -15.98 15.94 8.61
C ILE A 173 -15.73 15.11 7.34
N VAL A 174 -15.93 15.75 6.20
CA VAL A 174 -15.46 15.26 4.89
C VAL A 174 -14.28 16.13 4.47
N PHE A 175 -13.16 15.52 4.14
CA PHE A 175 -11.93 16.22 3.78
C PHE A 175 -11.17 15.54 2.65
N SER A 176 -10.22 16.26 2.05
CA SER A 176 -9.20 15.71 1.15
C SER A 176 -7.84 16.33 1.48
N TYR A 177 -6.77 15.84 0.85
CA TYR A 177 -5.41 16.38 0.99
C TYR A 177 -4.71 16.38 -0.36
N ASP A 178 -3.66 17.17 -0.51
CA ASP A 178 -2.97 17.35 -1.78
C ASP A 178 -1.63 16.60 -1.77
N GLY A 179 -1.69 15.27 -1.78
CA GLY A 179 -0.55 14.37 -1.68
C GLY A 179 -0.16 14.02 -0.24
N LEU A 180 0.15 12.74 0.01
CA LEU A 180 0.49 12.22 1.33
C LEU A 180 1.75 12.88 1.91
N ILE A 181 2.76 13.12 1.07
CA ILE A 181 4.00 13.82 1.47
C ILE A 181 3.74 15.28 1.82
N ASN A 182 2.87 15.94 1.07
CA ASN A 182 2.49 17.32 1.34
C ASN A 182 1.67 17.43 2.63
N LEU A 183 0.76 16.48 2.88
CA LEU A 183 0.04 16.36 4.15
C LEU A 183 1.01 16.25 5.32
N TYR A 184 2.01 15.37 5.21
CA TYR A 184 3.05 15.20 6.23
C TYR A 184 3.83 16.49 6.50
N LYS A 185 4.32 17.15 5.43
CA LYS A 185 5.18 18.34 5.56
C LYS A 185 4.42 19.60 5.97
N THR A 186 3.21 19.81 5.44
CA THR A 186 2.49 21.08 5.57
C THR A 186 1.35 21.03 6.57
N ARG A 187 0.89 19.83 6.94
CA ARG A 187 -0.25 19.62 7.86
C ARG A 187 -1.56 20.20 7.33
N LYS A 188 -1.67 20.36 6.00
CA LYS A 188 -2.82 20.96 5.34
C LYS A 188 -3.79 19.90 4.86
N ILE A 189 -5.07 20.12 5.14
CA ILE A 189 -6.19 19.41 4.52
C ILE A 189 -7.18 20.40 3.96
N LYS A 190 -8.04 19.92 3.07
CA LYS A 190 -9.16 20.66 2.50
C LYS A 190 -10.46 20.11 3.07
N ILE A 191 -11.18 20.91 3.85
CA ILE A 191 -12.50 20.55 4.37
C ILE A 191 -13.53 20.77 3.27
N LEU A 192 -14.26 19.72 2.92
CA LEU A 192 -15.24 19.68 1.83
C LEU A 192 -16.69 19.74 2.35
N GLY A 193 -16.92 19.27 3.57
CA GLY A 193 -18.24 19.15 4.14
C GLY A 193 -18.25 18.60 5.56
N TYR A 194 -19.43 18.42 6.12
CA TYR A 194 -19.63 17.87 7.46
C TYR A 194 -20.92 17.07 7.56
N PHE A 195 -20.97 16.15 8.52
CA PHE A 195 -22.18 15.38 8.84
C PHE A 195 -22.99 16.11 9.91
N SER A 196 -24.29 16.33 9.64
CA SER A 196 -25.22 16.95 10.59
C SER A 196 -26.18 15.91 11.18
N SER A 197 -26.72 16.21 12.38
CA SER A 197 -27.61 15.35 13.17
C SER A 197 -28.91 14.90 12.49
N ASN A 198 -29.23 15.45 11.33
CA ASN A 198 -30.51 15.19 10.68
C ASN A 198 -30.48 13.95 9.78
N TYR A 199 -29.30 13.37 9.53
CA TYR A 199 -29.17 12.12 8.81
C TYR A 199 -29.07 10.98 9.84
N GLY A 200 -30.15 10.23 10.00
CA GLY A 200 -30.25 9.15 10.99
C GLY A 200 -29.14 8.10 10.86
N HIS A 201 -28.88 7.39 11.96
CA HIS A 201 -27.80 6.42 12.20
C HIS A 201 -27.61 5.27 11.20
N TYR A 202 -28.45 5.17 10.18
CA TYR A 202 -28.33 4.19 9.11
C TYR A 202 -27.91 4.92 7.84
N PHE A 203 -26.62 4.85 7.54
CA PHE A 203 -26.04 5.35 6.30
C PHE A 203 -25.57 4.19 5.41
N PRO A 204 -26.48 3.36 4.87
CA PRO A 204 -26.09 2.31 3.93
C PRO A 204 -25.63 2.86 2.56
N ASP A 205 -25.94 4.12 2.24
CA ASP A 205 -25.69 4.74 0.92
C ASP A 205 -24.80 6.00 1.00
N LEU A 206 -23.66 5.94 1.69
CA LEU A 206 -22.62 6.97 1.52
C LEU A 206 -21.93 6.75 0.19
N THR A 207 -22.57 7.18 -0.89
CA THR A 207 -21.79 7.55 -2.06
C THR A 207 -20.96 8.79 -1.70
N PRO A 208 -19.77 8.99 -2.28
CA PRO A 208 -18.99 10.24 -2.12
C PRO A 208 -19.78 11.54 -2.44
N GLU A 209 -20.98 11.39 -3.03
CA GLU A 209 -21.89 12.43 -3.50
C GLU A 209 -23.15 12.61 -2.62
N GLY A 210 -23.43 11.68 -1.69
CA GLY A 210 -24.65 11.69 -0.87
C GLY A 210 -24.38 11.52 0.63
N GLY A 211 -25.09 12.26 1.48
CA GLY A 211 -25.13 12.01 2.93
C GLY A 211 -24.36 12.97 3.83
N TYR A 212 -23.74 14.01 3.29
CA TYR A 212 -23.13 15.09 4.08
C TYR A 212 -23.52 16.48 3.56
N SER A 213 -23.43 17.49 4.43
CA SER A 213 -23.60 18.89 4.05
C SER A 213 -22.31 19.39 3.41
N LYS A 214 -22.32 19.52 2.08
CA LYS A 214 -21.19 20.07 1.32
C LYS A 214 -21.06 21.56 1.57
N LEU A 215 -19.83 22.03 1.76
CA LEU A 215 -19.54 23.45 1.84
C LEU A 215 -19.66 24.09 0.45
N SER A 216 -20.27 25.27 0.38
CA SER A 216 -20.32 26.07 -0.86
C SER A 216 -18.93 26.44 -1.35
N THR A 217 -17.96 26.57 -0.44
CA THR A 217 -16.55 26.78 -0.76
C THR A 217 -15.70 25.96 0.22
N PRO A 218 -14.90 24.99 -0.27
CA PRO A 218 -13.98 24.26 0.58
C PRO A 218 -12.93 25.15 1.25
N TYR A 219 -12.56 24.82 2.49
CA TYR A 219 -11.52 25.55 3.24
C TYR A 219 -10.25 24.74 3.34
N THR A 220 -9.10 25.37 3.11
CA THR A 220 -7.80 24.76 3.45
C THR A 220 -7.42 25.16 4.86
N VAL A 221 -7.16 24.18 5.71
CA VAL A 221 -6.89 24.37 7.13
C VAL A 221 -5.63 23.64 7.56
N TYR A 222 -4.98 24.13 8.62
CA TYR A 222 -3.95 23.37 9.33
C TYR A 222 -4.60 22.44 10.35
N ILE A 223 -4.11 21.20 10.42
CA ILE A 223 -4.46 20.24 11.47
C ILE A 223 -3.31 20.03 12.45
N SER A 224 -3.64 19.52 13.64
CA SER A 224 -2.65 19.22 14.67
C SER A 224 -1.66 18.15 14.21
N GLU A 225 -0.45 18.17 14.77
CA GLU A 225 0.57 17.17 14.47
C GLU A 225 0.13 15.74 14.81
N GLU A 226 -0.63 15.58 15.90
CA GLU A 226 -1.22 14.30 16.27
C GLU A 226 -2.19 13.77 15.21
N ARG A 227 -3.04 14.65 14.65
CA ARG A 227 -3.98 14.27 13.58
C ARG A 227 -3.26 13.95 12.28
N VAL A 228 -2.21 14.71 11.94
CA VAL A 228 -1.33 14.38 10.80
C VAL A 228 -0.72 13.01 10.98
N ASP A 229 -0.20 12.70 12.18
CA ASP A 229 0.35 11.38 12.45
C ASP A 229 -0.70 10.27 12.31
N ARG A 230 -1.90 10.46 12.88
CA ARG A 230 -3.00 9.51 12.69
C ARG A 230 -3.25 9.24 11.21
N LEU A 231 -3.41 10.28 10.40
CA LEU A 231 -3.74 10.12 8.99
C LEU A 231 -2.57 9.53 8.19
N VAL A 232 -1.38 10.14 8.26
CA VAL A 232 -0.25 9.81 7.38
C VAL A 232 0.23 8.38 7.59
N TRP A 233 0.45 7.97 8.84
CA TRP A 233 0.99 6.64 9.13
C TRP A 233 -0.05 5.55 8.90
N ASN A 234 -1.33 5.84 9.15
CA ASN A 234 -2.43 4.93 8.84
C ASN A 234 -2.58 4.73 7.32
N ILE A 235 -2.59 5.81 6.55
CA ILE A 235 -2.65 5.76 5.08
C ILE A 235 -1.44 4.98 4.51
N LEU A 236 -0.23 5.24 5.00
CA LEU A 236 0.96 4.49 4.57
C LEU A 236 0.83 2.99 4.89
N GLY A 237 0.23 2.65 6.04
CA GLY A 237 -0.10 1.29 6.42
C GLY A 237 -1.09 0.61 5.47
N ARG A 238 -2.16 1.32 5.11
CA ARG A 238 -3.16 0.84 4.14
C ARG A 238 -2.57 0.62 2.75
N MET A 239 -1.67 1.50 2.32
CA MET A 239 -0.91 1.28 1.08
C MET A 239 0.00 0.05 1.17
N ALA A 240 0.67 -0.15 2.30
CA ALA A 240 1.48 -1.34 2.52
C ALA A 240 0.65 -2.63 2.51
N HIS A 241 -0.57 -2.58 3.06
CA HIS A 241 -1.55 -3.66 2.99
C HIS A 241 -1.88 -4.04 1.55
N LEU A 242 -2.36 -3.08 0.76
CA LEU A 242 -2.72 -3.30 -0.65
C LEU A 242 -1.54 -3.80 -1.49
N LEU A 243 -0.32 -3.33 -1.20
CA LEU A 243 0.89 -3.84 -1.84
C LEU A 243 1.16 -5.30 -1.43
N GLY A 244 0.94 -5.65 -0.17
CA GLY A 244 1.03 -7.02 0.34
C GLY A 244 -0.02 -7.95 -0.27
N ASP A 245 -1.23 -7.47 -0.53
CA ASP A 245 -2.28 -8.23 -1.22
C ASP A 245 -1.84 -8.65 -2.62
N MET A 246 -1.03 -7.83 -3.31
CA MET A 246 -0.44 -8.21 -4.61
C MET A 246 0.58 -9.37 -4.50
N SER A 247 0.91 -9.83 -3.28
CA SER A 247 1.70 -11.04 -3.03
C SER A 247 0.87 -12.32 -2.92
N VAL A 248 -0.45 -12.21 -3.01
CA VAL A 248 -1.41 -13.31 -2.89
C VAL A 248 -1.96 -13.67 -4.29
N PRO A 249 -1.72 -14.89 -4.81
CA PRO A 249 -2.13 -15.28 -6.16
C PRO A 249 -3.61 -15.07 -6.51
N VAL A 250 -4.53 -15.27 -5.57
CA VAL A 250 -5.96 -15.03 -5.84
C VAL A 250 -6.29 -13.54 -6.02
N HIS A 251 -5.51 -12.61 -5.46
CA HIS A 251 -5.71 -11.17 -5.62
C HIS A 251 -5.28 -10.69 -7.01
N THR A 252 -4.22 -11.28 -7.55
CA THR A 252 -3.72 -10.99 -8.90
C THR A 252 -4.55 -11.67 -9.99
N HIS A 253 -5.20 -12.79 -9.67
CA HIS A 253 -6.13 -13.49 -10.57
C HIS A 253 -7.60 -13.08 -10.43
N GLU A 254 -7.89 -12.02 -9.66
CA GLU A 254 -9.25 -11.49 -9.43
C GLU A 254 -10.25 -12.58 -9.01
N THR A 255 -9.79 -13.57 -8.26
CA THR A 255 -10.59 -14.75 -7.91
C THR A 255 -11.20 -14.57 -6.53
N ALA A 256 -12.53 -14.40 -6.48
CA ALA A 256 -13.27 -14.23 -5.23
C ALA A 256 -13.03 -15.41 -4.27
N HIS A 257 -12.67 -15.10 -3.02
CA HIS A 257 -12.37 -16.09 -2.00
C HIS A 257 -12.88 -15.66 -0.61
N PRO A 258 -14.21 -15.47 -0.43
CA PRO A 258 -14.74 -15.03 0.84
C PRO A 258 -14.46 -16.05 1.95
N CYS A 259 -13.96 -15.58 3.10
CA CYS A 259 -13.99 -16.34 4.34
C CYS A 259 -15.45 -16.55 4.76
N TYR A 260 -15.89 -17.82 4.70
CA TYR A 260 -17.21 -18.34 5.04
C TYR A 260 -18.39 -17.55 4.46
N MET A 261 -19.04 -18.11 3.44
CA MET A 261 -20.42 -17.77 3.15
C MET A 261 -21.32 -18.72 3.94
N GLU A 262 -22.09 -18.20 4.90
CA GLU A 262 -23.19 -18.98 5.46
C GLU A 262 -24.24 -19.19 4.35
N SER A 263 -24.18 -20.35 3.70
CA SER A 263 -25.35 -20.85 2.98
C SER A 263 -26.16 -21.69 3.96
N PRO A 264 -27.50 -21.56 4.02
CA PRO A 264 -28.33 -22.40 4.89
C PRO A 264 -28.09 -23.88 4.56
N GLY A 265 -27.34 -24.58 5.42
CA GLY A 265 -27.05 -26.01 5.30
C GLY A 265 -25.66 -26.40 4.75
N ASN A 266 -24.79 -25.46 4.37
CA ASN A 266 -23.38 -25.77 4.06
C ASN A 266 -22.44 -24.61 4.41
N LEU A 267 -21.53 -24.86 5.34
CA LEU A 267 -20.37 -24.01 5.61
C LEU A 267 -19.32 -24.25 4.51
N TYR A 268 -19.47 -23.59 3.37
CA TYR A 268 -18.44 -23.61 2.33
C TYR A 268 -17.32 -22.66 2.74
N ASN A 269 -16.13 -23.23 2.93
CA ASN A 269 -14.94 -22.49 3.30
C ASN A 269 -14.19 -22.09 2.03
N ASN A 270 -14.68 -21.06 1.35
CA ASN A 270 -14.10 -20.58 0.09
C ASN A 270 -12.92 -19.62 0.23
N GLY A 271 -12.38 -19.43 1.44
CA GLY A 271 -11.24 -18.54 1.63
C GLY A 271 -10.00 -19.01 0.85
N ASP A 272 -9.03 -18.11 0.69
CA ASP A 272 -7.79 -18.44 -0.02
C ASP A 272 -6.95 -19.47 0.75
N THR A 273 -6.41 -20.44 0.03
CA THR A 273 -5.57 -21.49 0.64
C THR A 273 -4.25 -20.90 1.11
N TYR A 274 -3.69 -19.96 0.35
CA TYR A 274 -2.39 -19.39 0.63
C TYR A 274 -2.43 -18.44 1.82
N GLU A 275 -3.34 -17.46 1.85
CA GLU A 275 -3.50 -16.55 2.99
C GLU A 275 -3.67 -17.30 4.32
N LYS A 276 -4.50 -18.34 4.34
CA LYS A 276 -4.76 -19.12 5.55
C LYS A 276 -3.59 -19.96 5.99
N TRP A 277 -2.85 -20.49 5.03
CA TRP A 277 -1.63 -21.19 5.35
C TRP A 277 -0.60 -20.23 5.96
N MET A 278 -0.48 -19.02 5.42
CA MET A 278 0.42 -17.98 5.93
C MET A 278 0.06 -17.52 7.36
N SER A 279 -1.23 -17.49 7.69
CA SER A 279 -1.72 -17.03 8.98
C SER A 279 -1.79 -18.09 10.08
N SER A 280 -1.69 -19.36 9.74
CA SER A 280 -1.91 -20.48 10.66
C SER A 280 -0.60 -21.08 11.17
N PRO A 281 -0.50 -21.51 12.45
CA PRO A 281 0.68 -22.24 12.93
C PRO A 281 0.83 -23.63 12.28
N SER A 282 -0.28 -24.34 12.15
CA SER A 282 -0.34 -25.72 11.65
C SER A 282 -0.65 -25.80 10.16
N GLY A 283 -0.94 -24.67 9.51
CA GLY A 283 -1.52 -24.65 8.17
C GLY A 283 -3.00 -25.08 8.15
N VAL A 284 -3.61 -25.29 9.33
CA VAL A 284 -5.05 -25.54 9.45
C VAL A 284 -5.80 -24.24 9.22
N ILE A 285 -6.78 -24.35 8.34
CA ILE A 285 -7.56 -23.31 7.70
C ILE A 285 -8.67 -22.84 8.64
N ASP A 286 -8.47 -21.71 9.33
CA ASP A 286 -9.53 -21.07 10.12
C ASP A 286 -9.51 -19.55 9.88
N CYS A 287 -10.69 -18.99 9.58
CA CYS A 287 -10.90 -17.56 9.35
C CYS A 287 -11.22 -16.79 10.64
N TYR A 288 -11.49 -17.47 11.75
CA TYR A 288 -12.09 -16.87 12.95
C TYR A 288 -11.19 -16.87 14.17
N THR A 289 -9.89 -17.09 14.01
CA THR A 289 -8.99 -17.14 15.17
C THR A 289 -8.54 -15.76 15.59
N GLN A 290 -8.42 -15.55 16.90
CA GLN A 290 -7.57 -14.51 17.44
C GLN A 290 -6.14 -14.77 16.95
N MET A 291 -5.34 -13.70 16.76
CA MET A 291 -3.95 -13.81 16.36
C MET A 291 -3.24 -14.91 17.16
N PRO A 292 -2.76 -15.99 16.50
CA PRO A 292 -2.05 -17.04 17.20
C PRO A 292 -0.68 -16.52 17.65
N SER A 293 -0.13 -17.12 18.71
CA SER A 293 1.23 -16.81 19.17
C SER A 293 2.30 -17.12 18.12
N SER A 294 2.00 -17.99 17.17
CA SER A 294 2.85 -18.32 16.04
C SER A 294 2.05 -18.54 14.76
N PHE A 295 2.61 -18.16 13.61
CA PHE A 295 2.01 -18.34 12.28
C PHE A 295 3.09 -18.49 11.20
N LYS A 296 2.77 -19.11 10.04
CA LYS A 296 3.79 -19.44 9.02
C LYS A 296 4.56 -18.23 8.52
N ALA A 297 3.90 -17.07 8.33
CA ALA A 297 4.57 -15.89 7.80
C ALA A 297 5.79 -15.45 8.64
N GLN A 298 5.84 -15.81 9.93
CA GLN A 298 7.00 -15.55 10.82
C GLN A 298 8.29 -16.25 10.40
N TYR A 299 8.22 -17.28 9.54
CA TYR A 299 9.40 -17.91 8.97
C TYR A 299 10.18 -16.97 8.05
N TRP A 300 9.48 -16.11 7.29
CA TRP A 300 10.11 -15.12 6.43
C TRP A 300 10.30 -13.82 7.20
N THR A 301 11.54 -13.64 7.66
CA THR A 301 11.99 -12.44 8.36
C THR A 301 12.83 -11.57 7.43
N TYR A 302 13.16 -10.36 7.87
CA TYR A 302 14.14 -9.52 7.17
C TYR A 302 15.49 -10.25 6.94
N LEU A 303 15.86 -11.21 7.80
CA LEU A 303 17.08 -12.01 7.70
C LEU A 303 16.99 -13.19 6.71
N HIS A 304 15.80 -13.48 6.16
CA HIS A 304 15.64 -14.59 5.22
C HIS A 304 16.51 -14.36 3.96
N PRO A 305 17.20 -15.38 3.41
CA PRO A 305 18.13 -15.19 2.28
C PRO A 305 17.53 -14.47 1.08
N ASN A 306 16.28 -14.78 0.71
CA ASN A 306 15.60 -14.12 -0.41
C ASN A 306 15.24 -12.64 -0.11
N VAL A 307 15.14 -12.26 1.17
CA VAL A 307 14.87 -10.87 1.60
C VAL A 307 16.17 -10.06 1.68
N GLN A 308 17.29 -10.70 2.00
CA GLN A 308 18.61 -10.07 2.12
C GLN A 308 19.18 -9.52 0.79
N GLN A 309 18.48 -9.71 -0.33
CA GLN A 309 18.73 -8.97 -1.57
C GLN A 309 18.43 -7.46 -1.44
N GLY A 310 17.78 -7.05 -0.34
CA GLY A 310 17.55 -5.66 -0.01
C GLY A 310 16.19 -5.13 -0.48
N LEU A 311 15.86 -3.90 -0.07
CA LEU A 311 14.63 -3.25 -0.50
C LEU A 311 14.62 -3.00 -2.01
N ILE A 312 13.42 -2.89 -2.60
CA ILE A 312 13.26 -2.48 -3.99
C ILE A 312 13.41 -0.97 -4.08
N ASN A 313 14.52 -0.50 -4.64
CA ASN A 313 14.79 0.93 -4.78
C ASN A 313 14.08 1.47 -6.02
N VAL A 314 13.08 2.32 -5.79
CA VAL A 314 12.27 2.97 -6.83
C VAL A 314 12.55 4.47 -6.95
N VAL A 315 13.58 4.98 -6.28
CA VAL A 315 13.97 6.40 -6.44
C VAL A 315 14.56 6.60 -7.84
N GLY A 316 13.93 7.49 -8.61
CA GLY A 316 14.34 7.83 -9.97
C GLY A 316 13.57 7.09 -11.07
N THR A 317 12.66 6.18 -10.73
CA THR A 317 11.68 5.65 -11.69
C THR A 317 10.64 6.70 -12.01
N SER A 318 10.00 6.60 -13.18
CA SER A 318 8.98 7.57 -13.60
C SER A 318 7.71 7.48 -12.74
N ASP A 319 7.33 6.26 -12.34
CA ASP A 319 6.21 5.98 -11.44
C ASP A 319 6.61 4.96 -10.37
N PRO A 320 7.18 5.40 -9.23
CA PRO A 320 7.66 4.53 -8.17
C PRO A 320 6.59 3.62 -7.57
N LEU A 321 5.34 4.09 -7.44
CA LEU A 321 4.25 3.28 -6.88
C LEU A 321 3.82 2.22 -7.87
N ARG A 322 3.65 2.58 -9.15
CA ARG A 322 3.40 1.61 -10.19
C ARG A 322 4.47 0.55 -10.22
N TYR A 323 5.75 0.92 -10.10
CA TYR A 323 6.85 -0.04 -10.12
C TYR A 323 6.68 -1.12 -9.05
N LEU A 324 6.42 -0.70 -7.81
CA LEU A 324 6.26 -1.62 -6.67
C LEU A 324 5.03 -2.53 -6.85
N PHE A 325 3.87 -1.94 -7.15
CA PHE A 325 2.63 -2.70 -7.30
C PHE A 325 2.69 -3.65 -8.50
N TYR A 326 3.12 -3.16 -9.65
CA TYR A 326 3.18 -3.91 -10.90
C TYR A 326 4.16 -5.08 -10.79
N SER A 327 5.39 -4.84 -10.32
CA SER A 327 6.37 -5.93 -10.16
C SER A 327 5.95 -7.00 -9.15
N MET A 328 5.34 -6.59 -8.03
CA MET A 328 4.77 -7.52 -7.05
C MET A 328 3.65 -8.34 -7.68
N ASN A 329 2.73 -7.69 -8.41
CA ASN A 329 1.61 -8.34 -9.08
C ASN A 329 2.07 -9.39 -10.11
N GLN A 330 3.03 -9.04 -10.98
CA GLN A 330 3.56 -9.94 -12.01
C GLN A 330 4.33 -11.13 -11.44
N ILE A 331 5.14 -10.92 -10.40
CA ILE A 331 5.84 -12.03 -9.72
C ILE A 331 4.83 -13.00 -9.10
N THR A 332 3.70 -12.49 -8.62
CA THR A 332 2.67 -13.31 -7.99
C THR A 332 1.76 -14.00 -8.99
N SER A 333 1.36 -13.32 -10.07
CA SER A 333 0.52 -13.89 -11.12
C SER A 333 1.17 -15.08 -11.79
N PHE A 334 2.51 -15.18 -11.75
CA PHE A 334 3.25 -16.38 -12.17
C PHE A 334 2.80 -17.67 -11.47
N PHE A 335 2.33 -17.60 -10.22
CA PHE A 335 1.98 -18.78 -9.45
C PHE A 335 0.48 -19.10 -9.56
N PRO A 336 0.10 -20.39 -9.66
CA PRO A 336 -1.30 -20.76 -9.65
C PRO A 336 -1.97 -20.45 -8.30
N SER A 337 -3.29 -20.32 -8.33
CA SER A 337 -4.09 -20.04 -7.14
C SER A 337 -5.22 -21.06 -7.00
N ILE A 338 -5.62 -21.35 -5.76
CA ILE A 338 -6.71 -22.29 -5.48
C ILE A 338 -7.47 -21.87 -4.22
N ASN A 339 -8.81 -21.88 -4.29
CA ASN A 339 -9.61 -21.77 -3.07
C ASN A 339 -9.44 -23.02 -2.20
N VAL A 340 -9.79 -22.88 -0.92
CA VAL A 340 -9.61 -23.94 0.09
C VAL A 340 -10.32 -25.25 -0.21
N GLU A 341 -11.39 -25.22 -0.99
CA GLU A 341 -12.13 -26.43 -1.39
C GLU A 341 -11.51 -27.14 -2.59
N GLY A 342 -10.49 -26.56 -3.22
CA GLY A 342 -9.90 -27.09 -4.43
C GLY A 342 -10.76 -26.94 -5.68
N THR A 343 -11.87 -26.21 -5.60
CA THR A 343 -12.92 -26.15 -6.64
C THR A 343 -12.69 -25.04 -7.67
N LYS A 344 -11.94 -23.99 -7.32
CA LYS A 344 -11.58 -22.88 -8.20
C LYS A 344 -10.06 -22.82 -8.35
N PHE A 345 -9.52 -23.57 -9.30
CA PHE A 345 -8.12 -23.48 -9.71
C PHE A 345 -7.94 -22.42 -10.81
N ARG A 346 -6.95 -21.54 -10.65
CA ARG A 346 -6.43 -20.67 -11.72
C ARG A 346 -4.97 -21.03 -11.96
N ALA A 347 -4.62 -21.29 -13.22
CA ALA A 347 -3.23 -21.43 -13.61
C ALA A 347 -2.51 -20.08 -13.47
N GLY A 348 -1.22 -20.12 -13.17
CA GLY A 348 -0.41 -18.90 -13.19
C GLY A 348 -0.07 -18.45 -14.62
N ASN A 349 0.35 -17.20 -14.74
CA ASN A 349 0.74 -16.56 -15.98
C ASN A 349 2.28 -16.46 -16.10
N ALA A 350 2.87 -17.22 -17.03
CA ALA A 350 4.31 -17.13 -17.29
C ALA A 350 4.72 -15.90 -18.12
N ASN A 351 3.77 -15.14 -18.65
CA ASN A 351 4.03 -14.01 -19.53
C ASN A 351 4.13 -12.69 -18.73
N PHE A 352 5.24 -12.49 -18.03
CA PHE A 352 5.52 -11.29 -17.23
C PHE A 352 5.46 -9.94 -17.97
N PHE A 353 5.40 -9.95 -19.30
CA PHE A 353 5.41 -8.76 -20.16
C PHE A 353 4.29 -8.74 -21.21
N ALA A 354 3.43 -9.75 -21.27
CA ALA A 354 2.32 -9.76 -22.21
C ALA A 354 1.02 -9.68 -21.41
N GLY A 355 0.56 -8.44 -21.20
CA GLY A 355 -0.78 -8.23 -20.70
C GLY A 355 -1.81 -8.76 -21.71
N ASP A 356 -2.97 -9.20 -21.24
CA ASP A 356 -4.13 -9.57 -22.08
C ASP A 356 -4.71 -8.36 -22.86
N ASN A 357 -4.10 -7.17 -22.73
CA ASN A 357 -4.42 -5.95 -23.45
C ASN A 357 -3.87 -5.92 -24.89
N ASP A 358 -4.40 -6.76 -25.78
CA ASP A 358 -4.30 -6.60 -27.24
C ASP A 358 -2.89 -6.35 -27.80
N ASN A 359 -1.85 -7.02 -27.28
CA ASN A 359 -0.45 -6.89 -27.73
C ASN A 359 0.16 -5.47 -27.63
N GLN A 360 -0.39 -4.57 -26.81
CA GLN A 360 0.30 -3.31 -26.55
C GLN A 360 1.38 -3.49 -25.48
N VAL A 361 2.60 -3.09 -25.81
CA VAL A 361 3.68 -2.94 -24.83
C VAL A 361 3.25 -1.83 -23.87
N ILE A 362 2.76 -2.22 -22.69
CA ILE A 362 2.43 -1.28 -21.60
C ILE A 362 3.72 -0.67 -21.02
N TYR A 363 4.89 -1.23 -21.35
CA TYR A 363 6.20 -0.96 -20.75
C TYR A 363 7.11 -0.16 -21.70
N SER A 364 6.91 1.15 -21.84
CA SER A 364 7.82 1.96 -22.69
C SER A 364 8.91 2.70 -21.90
N ASP A 365 8.72 2.99 -20.61
CA ASP A 365 9.51 4.06 -19.98
C ASP A 365 10.33 3.66 -18.74
N ASP A 366 9.96 2.61 -17.99
CA ASP A 366 10.71 2.15 -16.80
C ASP A 366 11.37 0.77 -17.02
N ASP A 367 12.63 0.63 -16.59
CA ASP A 367 13.37 -0.63 -16.61
C ASP A 367 12.94 -1.51 -15.43
N TYR A 368 12.00 -2.41 -15.68
CA TYR A 368 11.52 -3.42 -14.73
C TYR A 368 12.55 -4.56 -14.54
N ILE A 369 13.81 -4.21 -14.27
CA ILE A 369 14.92 -5.14 -14.10
C ILE A 369 14.59 -6.30 -13.14
N THR A 370 13.84 -5.99 -12.09
CA THR A 370 13.41 -6.99 -11.10
C THR A 370 12.49 -8.06 -11.69
N ILE A 371 11.63 -7.69 -12.63
CA ILE A 371 10.77 -8.62 -13.37
C ILE A 371 11.62 -9.40 -14.38
N THR A 372 12.55 -8.74 -15.07
CA THR A 372 13.48 -9.39 -15.99
C THR A 372 14.28 -10.49 -15.29
N ASP A 373 14.82 -10.22 -14.11
CA ASP A 373 15.54 -11.20 -13.30
C ASP A 373 14.62 -12.36 -12.88
N ALA A 374 13.38 -12.05 -12.47
CA ALA A 374 12.38 -13.05 -12.12
C ALA A 374 12.05 -13.99 -13.30
N THR A 375 11.93 -13.46 -14.53
CA THR A 375 11.64 -14.28 -15.72
C THR A 375 12.74 -15.29 -16.01
N GLN A 376 14.00 -14.91 -15.80
CA GLN A 376 15.15 -15.79 -15.99
C GLN A 376 15.24 -16.86 -14.89
N TYR A 377 14.83 -16.51 -13.67
CA TYR A 377 14.94 -17.38 -12.51
C TYR A 377 13.81 -18.41 -12.40
N PHE A 378 12.56 -18.01 -12.69
CA PHE A 378 11.40 -18.87 -12.45
C PHE A 378 11.07 -19.85 -13.59
N GLY A 379 11.44 -19.53 -14.83
CA GLY A 379 11.14 -20.40 -15.97
C GLY A 379 9.64 -20.50 -16.27
N THR A 380 9.10 -21.72 -16.34
CA THR A 380 7.68 -21.95 -16.63
C THR A 380 6.81 -21.93 -15.38
N SER A 381 5.61 -21.34 -15.48
CA SER A 381 4.63 -21.33 -14.38
C SER A 381 4.34 -22.74 -13.83
N PRO A 382 4.36 -22.94 -12.50
CA PRO A 382 4.01 -24.20 -11.87
C PRO A 382 2.60 -24.66 -12.21
N GLN A 383 2.43 -25.96 -12.41
CA GLN A 383 1.12 -26.56 -12.72
C GLN A 383 0.26 -26.85 -11.48
N TYR A 384 0.85 -26.74 -10.28
CA TYR A 384 0.19 -27.04 -9.01
C TYR A 384 0.53 -25.97 -7.97
N VAL A 385 -0.35 -25.79 -6.99
CA VAL A 385 -0.15 -24.85 -5.88
C VAL A 385 0.83 -25.46 -4.87
N ASP A 386 2.05 -24.90 -4.82
CA ASP A 386 3.03 -25.14 -3.75
C ASP A 386 3.13 -23.88 -2.88
N LEU A 387 2.51 -23.93 -1.71
CA LEU A 387 2.40 -22.77 -0.81
C LEU A 387 3.76 -22.28 -0.31
N TYR A 388 4.74 -23.18 -0.14
CA TYR A 388 6.08 -22.80 0.32
C TYR A 388 6.89 -22.18 -0.81
N GLN A 389 6.77 -22.70 -2.03
CA GLN A 389 7.35 -22.07 -3.21
C GLN A 389 6.77 -20.66 -3.43
N ILE A 390 5.45 -20.51 -3.33
CA ILE A 390 4.76 -19.22 -3.46
C ILE A 390 5.31 -18.25 -2.41
N ALA A 391 5.29 -18.58 -1.11
CA ALA A 391 5.77 -17.67 -0.07
C ALA A 391 7.27 -17.31 -0.20
N ASN A 392 8.11 -18.26 -0.60
CA ASN A 392 9.52 -17.99 -0.85
C ASN A 392 9.74 -16.95 -1.94
N ALA A 393 8.87 -16.89 -2.94
CA ALA A 393 8.93 -15.91 -4.02
C ALA A 393 8.17 -14.64 -3.65
N THR A 394 6.86 -14.74 -3.42
CA THR A 394 5.97 -13.59 -3.33
C THR A 394 6.06 -12.89 -1.98
N PHE A 395 6.05 -13.61 -0.85
CA PHE A 395 6.08 -12.96 0.47
C PHE A 395 7.44 -12.33 0.79
N THR A 396 8.54 -12.96 0.36
CA THR A 396 9.87 -12.35 0.49
C THR A 396 10.01 -11.11 -0.38
N TYR A 397 9.44 -11.13 -1.58
CA TYR A 397 9.35 -9.95 -2.43
C TYR A 397 8.47 -8.87 -1.81
N ALA A 398 7.34 -9.23 -1.21
CA ALA A 398 6.44 -8.30 -0.53
C ALA A 398 7.15 -7.55 0.59
N ILE A 399 7.94 -8.23 1.43
CA ILE A 399 8.76 -7.58 2.46
C ILE A 399 9.72 -6.54 1.83
N ARG A 400 10.36 -6.89 0.71
CA ARG A 400 11.29 -5.99 0.00
C ARG A 400 10.59 -4.81 -0.67
N ALA A 401 9.43 -5.05 -1.29
CA ALA A 401 8.62 -4.04 -1.96
C ALA A 401 7.99 -3.08 -0.94
N THR A 402 7.47 -3.59 0.17
CA THR A 402 7.01 -2.77 1.29
C THR A 402 8.16 -1.96 1.88
N ALA A 403 9.37 -2.52 2.02
CA ALA A 403 10.54 -1.74 2.44
C ALA A 403 10.88 -0.63 1.44
N GLY A 404 10.68 -0.88 0.13
CA GLY A 404 10.76 0.11 -0.94
C GLY A 404 9.72 1.23 -0.81
N LEU A 405 8.47 0.90 -0.47
CA LEU A 405 7.42 1.88 -0.17
C LEU A 405 7.76 2.75 1.05
N LEU A 406 8.23 2.13 2.14
CA LEU A 406 8.66 2.86 3.34
C LEU A 406 9.86 3.77 3.04
N TYR A 407 10.81 3.29 2.22
CA TYR A 407 11.95 4.06 1.75
C TYR A 407 11.53 5.26 0.89
N LEU A 408 10.63 5.05 -0.08
CA LEU A 408 10.06 6.11 -0.93
C LEU A 408 9.45 7.21 -0.07
N PHE A 409 8.57 6.83 0.86
CA PHE A 409 7.97 7.79 1.80
C PHE A 409 9.04 8.52 2.61
N ALA A 410 9.98 7.80 3.23
CA ALA A 410 11.02 8.40 4.06
C ALA A 410 11.94 9.36 3.27
N SER A 411 12.24 9.02 2.03
CA SER A 411 13.02 9.86 1.11
C SER A 411 12.27 11.15 0.79
N GLU A 412 11.04 11.04 0.28
CA GLU A 412 10.25 12.22 -0.11
C GLU A 412 9.83 13.08 1.08
N ALA A 413 9.58 12.48 2.24
CA ALA A 413 9.31 13.17 3.50
C ALA A 413 10.54 13.91 4.06
N GLY A 414 11.75 13.62 3.57
CA GLY A 414 13.00 14.19 4.08
C GLY A 414 13.42 13.59 5.42
N LEU A 415 13.01 12.35 5.71
CA LEU A 415 13.39 11.62 6.92
C LEU A 415 14.76 10.94 6.78
N LEU A 416 15.19 10.67 5.56
CA LEU A 416 16.52 10.15 5.28
C LEU A 416 17.55 11.28 5.28
N ARG A 417 18.65 11.11 6.04
CA ARG A 417 19.77 12.04 5.99
C ARG A 417 20.41 12.00 4.60
N THR A 418 20.22 13.06 3.83
CA THR A 418 20.86 13.21 2.52
C THR A 418 22.15 14.01 2.68
N LEU A 419 23.29 13.39 2.45
CA LEU A 419 24.57 14.09 2.39
C LEU A 419 24.75 14.67 0.98
N THR A 420 24.41 15.94 0.79
CA THR A 420 24.72 16.62 -0.48
C THR A 420 26.16 17.11 -0.46
N ILE A 421 27.04 16.46 -1.21
CA ILE A 421 28.40 16.94 -1.42
C ILE A 421 28.43 17.82 -2.67
N LYS A 422 28.56 19.13 -2.46
CA LYS A 422 28.85 20.06 -3.55
C LYS A 422 30.34 19.96 -3.87
N ASN A 423 30.64 19.37 -5.01
CA ASN A 423 31.99 19.22 -5.53
C ASN A 423 32.17 20.16 -6.73
N SER A 424 33.33 20.83 -6.82
CA SER A 424 33.76 21.63 -7.99
C SER A 424 34.36 20.79 -9.12
N PHE A 425 34.33 19.45 -9.01
CA PHE A 425 34.71 18.49 -10.04
C PHE A 425 33.87 18.71 -11.27
N LYS A 426 34.53 19.12 -12.35
CA LYS A 426 33.87 19.29 -13.65
C LYS A 426 33.68 17.95 -14.35
N ARG A 427 34.68 17.06 -14.30
CA ARG A 427 34.71 15.71 -14.90
C ARG A 427 35.83 14.88 -14.28
N GLY A 428 35.67 13.56 -14.24
CA GLY A 428 36.70 12.63 -13.75
C GLY A 428 36.09 11.43 -13.02
N PHE A 429 36.84 10.82 -12.10
CA PHE A 429 36.32 9.73 -11.27
C PHE A 429 36.50 10.04 -9.80
N ILE A 430 35.54 9.56 -9.03
CA ILE A 430 35.51 9.66 -7.57
C ILE A 430 35.34 8.28 -6.98
N LYS A 431 35.80 8.09 -5.75
CA LYS A 431 35.45 6.95 -4.91
C LYS A 431 34.52 7.42 -3.82
N TYR A 432 33.40 6.71 -3.65
CA TYR A 432 32.51 6.86 -2.51
C TYR A 432 32.45 5.52 -1.78
N ASN A 433 32.92 5.50 -0.53
CA ASN A 433 33.04 4.30 0.30
C ASN A 433 33.70 3.11 -0.43
N GLY A 434 34.75 3.38 -1.22
CA GLY A 434 35.52 2.38 -1.97
C GLY A 434 34.97 2.03 -3.35
N THR A 435 33.73 2.40 -3.68
CA THR A 435 33.14 2.19 -5.01
C THR A 435 33.45 3.38 -5.91
N GLN A 436 33.91 3.11 -7.13
CA GLN A 436 34.35 4.13 -8.09
C GLN A 436 33.20 4.55 -9.02
N TYR A 437 33.00 5.86 -9.17
CA TYR A 437 31.96 6.45 -10.02
C TYR A 437 32.57 7.46 -11.00
N ARG A 438 32.04 7.52 -12.23
CA ARG A 438 32.46 8.48 -13.25
C ARG A 438 31.58 9.73 -13.23
N VAL A 439 32.21 10.91 -13.16
CA VAL A 439 31.56 12.22 -13.20
C VAL A 439 31.64 12.76 -14.64
N ILE A 440 30.49 12.97 -15.28
CA ILE A 440 30.40 13.46 -16.67
C ILE A 440 29.66 14.79 -16.71
N GLY A 441 30.14 15.82 -16.01
CA GLY A 441 29.62 17.18 -16.15
C GLY A 441 29.65 18.03 -14.87
N PRO A 442 29.41 19.35 -15.01
CA PRO A 442 29.51 20.34 -13.93
C PRO A 442 28.38 20.26 -12.88
N ASN A 443 27.40 19.38 -13.09
CA ASN A 443 26.30 19.20 -12.16
C ASN A 443 26.75 18.18 -11.12
N GLY A 444 27.01 18.64 -9.89
CA GLY A 444 27.59 17.83 -8.81
C GLY A 444 26.87 16.50 -8.59
N ILE A 445 27.60 15.51 -8.08
CA ILE A 445 27.04 14.19 -7.77
C ILE A 445 26.48 14.21 -6.35
N GLY A 446 25.19 13.92 -6.22
CA GLY A 446 24.58 13.63 -4.92
C GLY A 446 24.83 12.17 -4.54
N PHE A 447 25.30 11.93 -3.32
CA PHE A 447 25.33 10.59 -2.72
C PHE A 447 24.30 10.53 -1.62
N LEU A 448 23.48 9.49 -1.62
CA LEU A 448 22.74 9.14 -0.41
C LEU A 448 23.73 8.45 0.53
N ASN A 449 23.84 8.92 1.77
CA ASN A 449 24.63 8.27 2.82
C ASN A 449 23.69 7.54 3.79
N PRO A 450 23.42 6.25 3.56
CA PRO A 450 22.53 5.46 4.40
C PRO A 450 22.95 5.39 5.87
N SER A 451 24.25 5.51 6.13
CA SER A 451 24.85 5.06 7.39
C SER A 451 25.02 6.15 8.44
N GLY A 452 24.87 7.43 8.10
CA GLY A 452 25.15 8.54 9.02
C GLY A 452 26.61 8.66 9.50
N ASN A 453 27.50 7.75 9.07
CA ASN A 453 28.93 7.78 9.36
C ASN A 453 29.66 8.74 8.40
N ASN A 454 30.91 9.10 8.74
CA ASN A 454 31.81 9.86 7.87
C ASN A 454 31.80 9.26 6.44
N ALA A 455 31.43 10.07 5.46
CA ALA A 455 31.57 9.70 4.05
C ALA A 455 32.98 10.06 3.60
N ASN A 456 33.75 9.05 3.20
CA ASN A 456 35.03 9.28 2.53
C ASN A 456 34.76 9.44 1.04
N ILE A 457 35.08 10.62 0.53
CA ILE A 457 35.01 10.93 -0.89
C ILE A 457 36.40 11.27 -1.33
N GLU A 458 36.92 10.43 -2.21
CA GLU A 458 38.25 10.61 -2.77
C GLU A 458 38.07 11.00 -4.22
N ALA A 459 38.61 12.16 -4.60
CA ALA A 459 38.84 12.47 -6.00
C ALA A 459 39.99 11.58 -6.49
N ILE A 460 39.72 10.68 -7.43
CA ILE A 460 40.75 9.79 -7.97
C ILE A 460 41.56 10.55 -9.03
N TYR A 461 40.86 11.22 -9.94
CA TYR A 461 41.48 12.08 -10.95
C TYR A 461 40.47 13.08 -11.50
N GLN A 462 40.95 14.27 -11.86
CA GLN A 462 40.16 15.27 -12.58
C GLN A 462 40.64 15.37 -14.03
N ASP A 463 39.69 15.35 -14.96
CA ASP A 463 39.97 15.68 -16.36
C ASP A 463 40.24 17.18 -16.45
N VAL A 464 41.45 17.55 -16.86
CA VAL A 464 41.79 18.91 -17.26
C VAL A 464 41.62 18.98 -18.77
N LEU A 465 40.58 19.70 -19.22
CA LEU A 465 40.46 20.10 -20.62
C LEU A 465 41.44 21.24 -20.85
N ASP A 466 42.47 21.00 -21.66
CA ASP A 466 43.28 22.08 -22.19
C ASP A 466 42.51 22.74 -23.35
N GLU A 467 41.88 23.87 -23.03
CA GLU A 467 41.03 24.62 -23.97
C GLU A 467 41.82 25.15 -25.19
N THR A 468 43.16 25.15 -25.14
CA THR A 468 43.97 25.67 -26.25
C THR A 468 44.22 24.66 -27.37
N ASN A 469 44.09 23.36 -27.12
CA ASN A 469 44.46 22.32 -28.08
C ASN A 469 43.51 21.10 -28.09
N GLY A 470 42.41 21.14 -27.34
CA GLY A 470 41.32 20.15 -27.40
C GLY A 470 41.70 18.77 -26.86
N LYS A 471 42.84 18.65 -26.17
CA LYS A 471 43.31 17.41 -25.56
C LYS A 471 42.87 17.34 -24.09
N THR A 472 42.45 16.15 -23.68
CA THR A 472 42.12 15.86 -22.28
C THR A 472 43.35 15.27 -21.60
N TYR A 473 43.74 15.84 -20.46
CA TYR A 473 44.79 15.29 -19.60
C TYR A 473 44.20 14.90 -18.25
N SER A 474 44.55 13.72 -17.75
CA SER A 474 44.19 13.28 -16.40
C SER A 474 45.25 13.76 -15.41
N ARG A 475 44.82 14.45 -14.35
CA ARG A 475 45.68 14.77 -13.19
C ARG A 475 45.21 13.92 -12.02
N GLU A 476 46.07 13.03 -11.53
CA GLU A 476 45.87 12.37 -10.24
C GLU A 476 46.06 13.42 -9.13
N PHE A 477 45.19 13.37 -8.12
CA PHE A 477 45.39 14.11 -6.88
C PHE A 477 46.17 13.21 -5.93
N GLU A 478 47.24 13.74 -5.32
CA GLU A 478 47.84 13.13 -4.12
C GLU A 478 46.96 13.39 -2.90
#